data_AF-A0A949LUZ1-F1
#
_entry.id   AF-A0A949LUZ1-F1
#
_cell.length_a   1.000
_cell.length_b   1.000
_cell.length_c   1.000
_cell.angle_alpha   90.00
_cell.angle_beta   90.00
_cell.angle_gamma   90.00
#
_symmetry.space_group_name_H-M   'P 1'
#
loop_
_entity.id
_entity.type
_entity.pdbx_description
1 polymer ?
#
loop_
_entity_poly.entity_id
_entity_poly.type
_entity_poly.pdbx_seq_one_letter_code
_entity_poly.pdbx_strand_id
1 'polypeptide(L)'
;DAKLSGDEPVALPLASILAFVRIVTNRRVFPFAKPISAAWQQASDWLSCPAVWIPQPTERHVDLLGELLSLPGMGGNLVTDAHLAALAIEHGLTLCSADTDFARFKALRWVNPLA
;
A
#
# COMPACT_ATOMS: atom_id res chain seq x y z
N ASP A 1 14.16 4.38 -2.48
CA ASP A 1 14.19 4.99 -3.83
C ASP A 1 14.87 4.14 -4.89
N ALA A 2 15.98 3.43 -4.61
CA ALA A 2 16.70 2.65 -5.63
C ALA A 2 15.84 1.64 -6.44
N LYS A 3 14.77 1.09 -5.86
CA LYS A 3 13.82 0.21 -6.58
C LYS A 3 12.83 0.95 -7.49
N LEU A 4 12.55 2.23 -7.23
CA LEU A 4 11.74 3.09 -8.09
C LEU A 4 12.52 3.57 -9.32
N SER A 5 13.85 3.45 -9.28
CA SER A 5 14.77 3.79 -10.36
C SER A 5 15.15 2.60 -11.25
N GLY A 6 14.58 1.41 -11.00
CA GLY A 6 14.80 0.21 -11.80
C GLY A 6 13.75 0.01 -12.89
N ASP A 7 13.93 -1.01 -13.73
CA ASP A 7 13.03 -1.30 -14.87
C ASP A 7 11.78 -2.11 -14.49
N GLU A 8 11.71 -2.62 -13.26
CA GLU A 8 10.57 -3.42 -12.81
C GLU A 8 9.41 -2.51 -12.38
N PRO A 9 8.18 -2.68 -12.93
CA PRO A 9 7.05 -1.85 -12.57
C PRO A 9 6.71 -1.93 -11.08
N VAL A 10 6.53 -0.76 -10.45
CA VAL A 10 6.17 -0.63 -9.03
C VAL A 10 4.78 -0.03 -8.90
N ALA A 11 3.86 -0.80 -8.34
CA ALA A 11 2.54 -0.29 -7.99
C ALA A 11 2.60 0.46 -6.65
N LEU A 12 2.17 1.73 -6.63
CA LEU A 12 2.00 2.52 -5.42
C LEU A 12 0.51 2.87 -5.22
N PRO A 13 -0.24 2.06 -4.43
CA PRO A 13 -1.64 2.34 -4.14
C PRO A 13 -1.82 3.73 -3.52
N LEU A 14 -2.86 4.46 -3.95
CA LEU A 14 -3.16 5.78 -3.40
C LEU A 14 -3.42 5.71 -1.88
N ALA A 15 -4.01 4.63 -1.39
CA ALA A 15 -4.19 4.40 0.04
C ALA A 15 -2.85 4.41 0.81
N SER A 16 -1.80 3.80 0.26
CA SER A 16 -0.46 3.80 0.86
C SER A 16 0.19 5.19 0.83
N ILE A 17 -0.01 5.94 -0.26
CA ILE A 17 0.48 7.32 -0.40
C ILE A 17 -0.20 8.24 0.62
N LEU A 18 -1.53 8.15 0.74
CA LEU A 18 -2.30 8.93 1.71
C LEU A 18 -1.91 8.55 3.15
N ALA A 19 -1.67 7.25 3.42
CA ALA A 19 -1.18 6.80 4.72
C ALA A 19 0.21 7.39 5.03
N PHE A 20 1.14 7.39 4.06
CA PHE A 20 2.44 8.03 4.20
C PHE A 20 2.30 9.50 4.57
N VAL A 21 1.57 10.30 3.78
CA VAL A 21 1.37 11.73 4.03
C VAL A 21 0.74 11.96 5.41
N ARG A 22 -0.29 11.19 5.77
CA ARG A 22 -0.95 11.27 7.08
C ARG A 22 0.02 10.98 8.23
N ILE A 23 0.91 9.99 8.09
CA ILE A 23 1.83 9.58 9.15
C ILE A 23 2.96 10.62 9.32
N VAL A 24 3.65 11.00 8.24
CA VAL A 24 4.84 11.87 8.33
C VAL A 24 4.52 13.33 8.69
N THR A 25 3.24 13.71 8.60
CA THR A 25 2.74 15.05 8.97
C THR A 25 2.08 15.05 10.36
N ASN A 26 1.96 13.90 11.02
CA ASN A 26 1.33 13.80 12.34
C ASN A 26 2.29 14.20 13.48
N ARG A 27 2.04 15.37 14.07
CA ARG A 27 2.83 15.91 15.20
C ARG A 27 2.78 15.08 16.49
N ARG A 28 1.78 14.20 16.65
CA ARG A 28 1.73 13.28 17.81
C ARG A 28 2.71 12.12 17.67
N VAL A 29 3.07 11.77 16.44
CA VAL A 29 4.03 10.69 16.14
C VAL A 29 5.44 11.26 15.97
N PHE A 30 5.56 12.41 15.29
CA PHE A 30 6.83 13.07 15.03
C PHE A 30 6.85 14.48 15.65
N PRO A 31 7.70 14.74 16.67
CA PRO A 31 7.86 16.08 17.24
C PRO A 31 8.18 17.15 16.19
N PHE A 32 8.94 16.77 15.14
CA PHE A 32 9.26 17.59 13.98
C PHE A 32 8.61 17.02 12.71
N ALA A 33 7.27 16.93 12.72
CA ALA A 33 6.52 16.46 11.56
C ALA A 33 6.76 17.35 10.32
N LYS A 34 6.83 16.72 9.14
CA LYS A 34 7.00 17.45 7.88
C LYS A 34 5.76 18.30 7.58
N PRO A 35 5.92 19.47 6.92
CA PRO A 35 4.79 20.17 6.32
C PRO A 35 4.08 19.28 5.29
N ILE A 36 2.75 19.41 5.17
CA ILE A 36 1.96 18.65 4.19
C ILE A 36 2.48 18.85 2.76
N SER A 37 2.84 20.09 2.39
CA SER A 37 3.39 20.39 1.06
C SER A 37 4.68 19.61 0.77
N ALA A 38 5.58 19.51 1.74
CA ALA A 38 6.82 18.75 1.59
C ALA A 38 6.57 17.24 1.52
N ALA A 39 5.62 16.71 2.29
CA ALA A 39 5.23 15.31 2.21
C ALA A 39 4.55 14.97 0.86
N TRP A 40 3.70 15.86 0.36
CA TRP A 40 3.05 15.70 -0.94
C TRP A 40 4.03 15.83 -2.11
N GLN A 41 5.01 16.73 -2.01
CA GLN A 41 6.07 16.84 -3.01
C GLN A 41 6.83 15.51 -3.12
N GLN A 42 7.25 14.92 -1.99
CA GLN A 42 7.91 13.62 -1.98
C GLN A 42 7.07 12.52 -2.65
N ALA A 43 5.77 12.46 -2.33
CA ALA A 43 4.86 11.50 -2.96
C ALA A 43 4.73 11.73 -4.48
N SER A 44 4.71 13.00 -4.90
CA SER A 44 4.65 13.38 -6.32
C SER A 44 5.94 12.98 -7.05
N ASP A 45 7.09 13.14 -6.40
CA ASP A 45 8.38 12.73 -6.96
C ASP A 45 8.44 11.21 -7.20
N TRP A 46 7.93 10.40 -6.26
CA TRP A 46 7.80 8.95 -6.47
C TRP A 46 6.87 8.61 -7.63
N LEU A 47 5.70 9.27 -7.70
CA LEU A 47 4.73 9.05 -8.78
C LEU A 47 5.23 9.52 -10.15
N SER A 48 6.23 10.40 -10.19
CA SER A 48 6.84 10.85 -11.44
C SER A 48 7.84 9.84 -12.04
N CYS A 49 8.21 8.80 -11.29
CA CYS A 49 9.11 7.76 -11.76
C CYS A 49 8.43 6.92 -12.85
N PRO A 50 9.06 6.67 -14.02
CA PRO A 50 8.42 5.95 -15.13
C PRO A 50 7.96 4.52 -14.81
N ALA A 51 8.65 3.85 -13.88
CA ALA A 51 8.30 2.51 -13.42
C ALA A 51 7.10 2.51 -12.45
N VAL A 52 6.67 3.67 -11.95
CA VAL A 52 5.64 3.78 -10.91
C VAL A 52 4.27 4.04 -11.51
N TRP A 53 3.26 3.35 -10.97
CA TRP A 53 1.87 3.56 -11.35
C TRP A 53 0.93 3.35 -10.16
N ILE A 54 -0.27 3.94 -10.21
CA ILE A 54 -1.30 3.76 -9.17
C ILE A 54 -2.25 2.63 -9.58
N PRO A 55 -2.25 1.48 -8.88
CA PRO A 55 -3.19 0.41 -9.16
C PRO A 55 -4.62 0.83 -8.89
N GLN A 56 -5.48 0.62 -9.89
CA GLN A 56 -6.91 0.85 -9.79
C GLN A 56 -7.63 -0.47 -9.47
N PRO A 57 -8.70 -0.44 -8.67
CA PRO A 57 -9.63 -1.57 -8.53
C PRO A 57 -10.09 -2.10 -9.90
N THR A 58 -10.15 -3.42 -10.05
CA THR A 58 -10.78 -4.03 -11.24
C THR A 58 -12.27 -4.24 -10.99
N GLU A 59 -13.00 -4.76 -11.98
CA GLU A 59 -14.42 -5.15 -11.82
C GLU A 59 -14.62 -6.20 -10.71
N ARG A 60 -13.58 -6.99 -10.40
CA ARG A 60 -13.61 -8.03 -9.37
C ARG A 60 -13.37 -7.51 -7.95
N HIS A 61 -13.06 -6.23 -7.79
CA HIS A 61 -12.53 -5.71 -6.53
C HIS A 61 -13.52 -5.79 -5.38
N VAL A 62 -14.78 -5.46 -5.65
CA VAL A 62 -15.83 -5.44 -4.62
C VAL A 62 -16.06 -6.84 -4.06
N ASP A 63 -16.17 -7.83 -4.94
CA ASP A 63 -16.38 -9.22 -4.55
C ASP A 63 -15.18 -9.77 -3.79
N LEU A 64 -13.96 -9.60 -4.34
CA LEU A 64 -12.74 -10.06 -3.69
C LEU A 64 -12.53 -9.37 -2.33
N LEU A 65 -12.73 -8.07 -2.23
CA LEU A 65 -12.62 -7.35 -0.97
C LEU A 65 -13.65 -7.87 0.05
N GLY A 66 -14.88 -8.14 -0.38
CA GLY A 66 -15.91 -8.76 0.46
C GLY A 66 -15.50 -10.14 0.99
N GLU A 67 -14.90 -10.98 0.14
CA GLU A 67 -14.34 -12.28 0.54
C GLU A 67 -13.23 -12.13 1.58
N LEU A 68 -12.26 -11.23 1.35
CA LEU A 68 -11.16 -10.98 2.28
C LEU A 68 -11.63 -10.42 3.62
N LEU A 69 -12.62 -9.53 3.62
CA LEU A 69 -13.22 -8.96 4.83
C LEU A 69 -14.07 -9.97 5.61
N SER A 70 -14.53 -11.04 4.96
CA SER A 70 -15.30 -12.12 5.60
C SER A 70 -14.42 -13.17 6.28
N LEU A 71 -13.08 -13.05 6.22
CA LEU A 71 -12.17 -13.98 6.87
C LEU A 71 -12.31 -13.92 8.41
N PRO A 72 -12.05 -15.02 9.13
CA PRO A 72 -12.06 -15.03 10.59
C PRO A 72 -11.04 -14.05 11.18
N GLY A 73 -11.43 -13.33 12.23
CA GLY A 73 -10.55 -12.39 12.93
C GLY A 73 -10.35 -11.05 12.21
N MET A 74 -11.15 -10.75 11.19
CA MET A 74 -11.18 -9.43 10.57
C MET A 74 -11.75 -8.38 11.54
N GLY A 75 -11.14 -7.20 11.52
CA GLY A 75 -11.51 -6.04 12.33
C GLY A 75 -11.33 -4.75 11.55
N GLY A 76 -11.87 -3.64 12.08
CA GLY A 76 -11.84 -2.34 11.39
C GLY A 76 -10.42 -1.85 11.05
N ASN A 77 -9.42 -2.24 11.84
CA ASN A 77 -8.01 -1.94 11.59
C ASN A 77 -7.45 -2.62 10.33
N LEU A 78 -8.01 -3.76 9.91
CA LEU A 78 -7.53 -4.56 8.77
C LEU A 78 -8.24 -4.24 7.45
N VAL A 79 -9.20 -3.30 7.45
CA VAL A 79 -9.96 -2.97 6.23
C VAL A 79 -9.05 -2.40 5.14
N THR A 80 -8.09 -1.55 5.52
CA THR A 80 -7.11 -1.01 4.55
C THR A 80 -6.19 -2.10 4.05
N ASP A 81 -5.76 -3.02 4.91
CA ASP A 81 -4.88 -4.13 4.53
C ASP A 81 -5.59 -5.09 3.57
N ALA A 82 -6.86 -5.39 3.81
CA ALA A 82 -7.68 -6.17 2.88
C ALA A 82 -7.81 -5.49 1.52
N HIS A 83 -7.98 -4.16 1.48
CA HIS A 83 -8.01 -3.40 0.23
C HIS A 83 -6.67 -3.48 -0.52
N LEU A 84 -5.54 -3.31 0.18
CA LEU A 84 -4.20 -3.44 -0.43
C LEU A 84 -3.92 -4.87 -0.92
N ALA A 85 -4.34 -5.88 -0.16
CA ALA A 85 -4.24 -7.28 -0.55
C ALA A 85 -5.08 -7.57 -1.79
N ALA A 86 -6.31 -7.06 -1.87
CA ALA A 86 -7.17 -7.19 -3.04
C ALA A 86 -6.51 -6.59 -4.29
N LEU A 87 -6.01 -5.35 -4.21
CA LEU A 87 -5.29 -4.72 -5.34
C LEU A 87 -4.10 -5.57 -5.80
N ALA A 88 -3.30 -6.09 -4.86
CA ALA A 88 -2.16 -6.92 -5.21
C ALA A 88 -2.58 -8.25 -5.88
N ILE A 89 -3.63 -8.91 -5.38
CA ILE A 89 -4.14 -10.16 -5.96
C ILE A 89 -4.70 -9.93 -7.36
N GLU A 90 -5.51 -8.88 -7.57
CA GLU A 90 -6.13 -8.58 -8.85
C GLU A 90 -5.12 -8.33 -9.96
N HIS A 91 -4.06 -7.58 -9.64
CA HIS A 91 -3.00 -7.25 -10.59
C HIS A 91 -1.90 -8.33 -10.64
N GLY A 92 -2.08 -9.43 -9.90
CA GLY A 92 -1.09 -10.50 -9.84
C GLY A 92 0.28 -10.00 -9.39
N LEU A 93 0.33 -9.13 -8.38
CA LEU A 93 1.52 -8.50 -7.83
C LEU A 93 2.00 -9.22 -6.55
N THR A 94 3.25 -8.95 -6.17
CA THR A 94 3.78 -9.28 -4.85
C THR A 94 3.69 -8.04 -3.97
N LEU A 95 3.02 -8.14 -2.83
CA LEU A 95 2.94 -7.06 -1.87
C LEU A 95 4.21 -7.01 -1.01
N CYS A 96 4.87 -5.86 -1.00
CA CYS A 96 6.02 -5.59 -0.14
C CYS A 96 5.56 -4.88 1.13
N SER A 97 5.62 -5.55 2.28
CA SER A 97 5.27 -4.95 3.58
C SER A 97 6.02 -5.62 4.72
N ALA A 98 6.40 -4.86 5.75
CA ALA A 98 6.94 -5.42 6.99
C ALA A 98 5.85 -5.92 7.95
N ASP A 99 4.58 -5.65 7.65
CA ASP A 99 3.45 -6.05 8.49
C ASP A 99 3.11 -7.53 8.29
N THR A 100 3.20 -8.30 9.37
CA THR A 100 2.90 -9.73 9.37
C THR A 100 1.42 -10.05 9.22
N ASP A 101 0.53 -9.09 9.42
CA ASP A 101 -0.91 -9.31 9.27
C ASP A 101 -1.30 -9.73 7.85
N PHE A 102 -0.50 -9.40 6.83
CA PHE A 102 -0.72 -9.85 5.45
C PHE A 102 -0.62 -11.37 5.26
N ALA A 103 0.04 -12.10 6.18
CA ALA A 103 0.15 -13.56 6.13
C ALA A 103 -1.21 -14.28 6.19
N ARG A 104 -2.28 -13.60 6.63
CA ARG A 104 -3.64 -14.17 6.68
C ARG A 104 -4.28 -14.31 5.30
N PHE A 105 -3.87 -13.51 4.32
CA PHE A 105 -4.45 -13.52 2.98
C PHE A 105 -3.77 -14.59 2.13
N LYS A 106 -4.27 -15.83 2.17
CA LYS A 106 -3.59 -16.98 1.54
C LYS A 106 -3.33 -16.85 0.03
N ALA A 107 -4.16 -16.10 -0.69
CA ALA A 107 -4.01 -15.87 -2.13
C ALA A 107 -2.98 -14.76 -2.45
N LEU A 108 -2.53 -14.01 -1.45
CA LEU A 108 -1.58 -12.91 -1.60
C LEU A 108 -0.15 -13.43 -1.61
N ARG A 109 0.64 -13.02 -2.62
CA ARG A 109 2.10 -13.10 -2.51
C ARG A 109 2.60 -11.91 -1.70
N TRP A 110 3.28 -12.19 -0.60
CA TRP A 110 3.77 -11.17 0.32
C TRP A 110 5.25 -11.41 0.63
N VAL A 111 6.02 -10.32 0.66
CA VAL A 111 7.42 -10.32 1.07
C VAL A 111 7.67 -9.16 2.04
N ASN A 112 8.47 -9.42 3.06
CA ASN A 112 9.03 -8.35 3.88
C ASN A 112 10.37 -7.89 3.27
N PRO A 113 10.45 -6.66 2.72
CA PRO A 113 11.67 -6.16 2.08
C PRO A 113 12.78 -5.80 3.07
N LEU A 114 12.50 -5.82 4.38
CA LEU A 114 13.44 -5.51 5.46
C LEU A 114 13.91 -6.75 6.22
N ALA A 115 13.45 -7.94 5.82
CA ALA A 115 13.84 -9.22 6.43
C ALA A 115 15.30 -9.62 6.09
#